data_AF-A0A522YWP2-F1
#
_entry.id   AF-A0A522YWP2-F1
#
_cell.length_a   1.000
_cell.length_b   1.000
_cell.length_c   1.000
_cell.angle_alpha   90.00
_cell.angle_beta   90.00
_cell.angle_gamma   90.00
#
_symmetry.space_group_name_H-M   'P 1'
#
loop_
_entity.id
_entity.type
_entity.pdbx_description
1 polymer ?
#
loop_
_entity_poly.entity_id
_entity_poly.type
_entity_poly.pdbx_seq_one_letter_code
_entity_poly.pdbx_strand_id
1 'polypeptide(L)'
;METVTATAKRGTTLTIRGLDVAIIERLKIHARAKGRSLEADLRDLLTYASGQPLVLDPLEEADRIAAMTPRMTVAQMGDGK
;
A
#
# COMPACT_ATOMS: atom_id res chain seq x y z
N MET A 1 26.25 13.08 -32.49
CA MET A 1 24.81 12.75 -32.39
C MET A 1 24.72 11.49 -31.55
N GLU A 2 24.61 11.66 -30.24
CA GLU A 2 24.59 10.56 -29.28
C GLU A 2 23.16 10.03 -29.19
N THR A 3 22.93 8.83 -29.72
CA THR A 3 21.64 8.16 -29.63
C THR A 3 21.53 7.55 -28.24
N VAL A 4 20.77 8.19 -27.36
CA VAL A 4 20.41 7.63 -26.05
C VAL A 4 19.60 6.36 -26.31
N THR A 5 20.24 5.20 -26.19
CA THR A 5 19.56 3.91 -26.24
C THR A 5 18.63 3.84 -25.04
N ALA A 6 17.33 3.91 -25.28
CA ALA A 6 16.32 3.62 -24.28
C ALA A 6 16.55 2.21 -23.75
N THR A 7 17.07 2.09 -22.54
CA THR A 7 17.26 0.82 -21.84
C THR A 7 15.90 0.12 -21.78
N ALA A 8 15.71 -0.91 -22.59
CA ALA A 8 14.51 -1.73 -22.56
C ALA A 8 14.38 -2.35 -21.16
N LYS A 9 13.51 -1.79 -20.33
CA LYS A 9 13.23 -2.27 -18.97
C LYS A 9 12.62 -3.67 -19.09
N ARG A 10 13.45 -4.71 -18.99
CA ARG A 10 12.97 -6.09 -18.97
C ARG A 10 12.20 -6.31 -17.67
N GLY A 11 10.88 -6.48 -17.78
CA GLY A 11 10.04 -6.87 -16.65
C GLY A 11 10.28 -8.34 -16.28
N THR A 12 10.29 -8.63 -14.98
CA THR A 12 10.37 -10.00 -14.46
C THR A 12 8.97 -10.63 -14.43
N THR A 13 8.85 -11.90 -14.82
CA THR A 13 7.61 -12.67 -14.66
C THR A 13 7.56 -13.27 -13.26
N LEU A 14 6.45 -13.06 -12.54
CA LEU A 14 6.20 -13.60 -11.21
C LEU A 14 5.01 -14.57 -11.27
N THR A 15 5.18 -15.77 -10.70
CA THR A 15 4.10 -16.76 -10.57
C THR A 15 3.73 -16.92 -9.09
N ILE A 16 2.49 -16.60 -8.74
CA ILE A 16 1.94 -16.82 -7.40
C ILE A 16 1.22 -18.17 -7.40
N ARG A 17 1.62 -19.07 -6.49
CA ARG A 17 1.02 -20.40 -6.32
C ARG A 17 0.32 -20.50 -4.97
N GLY A 18 -0.66 -21.40 -4.85
CA GLY A 18 -1.36 -21.66 -3.59
C GLY A 18 -2.26 -20.51 -3.12
N LEU A 19 -2.76 -19.67 -4.04
CA LEU A 19 -3.70 -18.62 -3.69
C LEU A 19 -5.11 -19.20 -3.54
N ASP A 20 -5.79 -18.79 -2.46
CA ASP A 20 -7.17 -19.19 -2.22
C ASP A 20 -8.08 -18.76 -3.38
N VAL A 21 -8.96 -19.66 -3.81
CA VAL A 21 -9.89 -19.44 -4.93
C VAL A 21 -10.78 -18.23 -4.68
N ALA A 22 -11.23 -18.00 -3.44
CA ALA A 22 -12.04 -16.84 -3.09
C ALA A 22 -11.28 -15.52 -3.32
N ILE A 23 -9.97 -15.51 -3.06
CA ILE A 23 -9.13 -14.33 -3.32
C ILE A 23 -8.99 -14.11 -4.83
N ILE A 24 -8.77 -15.18 -5.61
CA ILE A 24 -8.70 -15.11 -7.07
C ILE A 24 -9.98 -14.48 -7.65
N GLU A 25 -11.15 -14.94 -7.21
CA GLU A 25 -12.43 -14.40 -7.68
C GLU A 25 -12.62 -12.94 -7.29
N ARG A 26 -12.25 -12.55 -6.06
CA ARG A 26 -12.30 -11.14 -5.64
C ARG A 26 -11.39 -10.25 -6.49
N LEU A 27 -10.18 -10.71 -6.82
CA LEU A 27 -9.27 -9.97 -7.70
C LEU A 27 -9.83 -9.85 -9.13
N LYS A 28 -10.44 -10.91 -9.66
CA LYS A 28 -11.11 -10.86 -10.97
C LYS A 28 -12.25 -9.85 -10.99
N ILE A 29 -13.10 -9.83 -9.97
CA ILE A 29 -14.20 -8.87 -9.84
C ILE A 29 -13.65 -7.44 -9.83
N HIS A 30 -12.61 -7.18 -9.04
CA HIS A 30 -12.00 -5.87 -8.96
C HIS A 30 -11.41 -5.41 -10.30
N ALA A 31 -10.69 -6.28 -11.01
CA ALA A 31 -10.15 -5.98 -12.34
C ALA A 31 -11.27 -5.69 -13.36
N ARG A 32 -12.35 -6.47 -13.33
CA ARG A 32 -13.54 -6.26 -14.18
C ARG A 32 -14.23 -4.94 -13.90
N ALA A 33 -14.36 -4.54 -12.63
CA ALA A 33 -14.94 -3.26 -12.24
C ALA A 33 -14.19 -2.06 -12.85
N LYS A 34 -12.88 -2.21 -13.10
CA LYS A 34 -12.04 -1.20 -13.75
C LYS A 34 -11.90 -1.37 -15.26
N GLY A 35 -12.55 -2.38 -15.86
CA GLY A 35 -12.47 -2.68 -17.30
C GLY A 35 -11.07 -3.12 -17.76
N ARG A 36 -10.26 -3.72 -16.88
CA ARG A 36 -8.89 -4.17 -17.19
C ARG A 36 -8.74 -5.68 -17.03
N SER A 37 -7.65 -6.24 -17.58
CA SER A 37 -7.28 -7.63 -17.30
C SER A 37 -6.81 -7.78 -15.85
N LEU A 38 -6.96 -9.00 -15.30
CA LEU A 38 -6.48 -9.33 -13.95
C LEU A 38 -4.97 -9.04 -13.80
N GLU A 39 -4.17 -9.38 -14.81
CA GLU A 39 -2.72 -9.13 -14.81
C GLU A 39 -2.41 -7.63 -14.77
N ALA A 40 -3.13 -6.82 -15.57
CA ALA A 40 -2.92 -5.37 -15.60
C ALA A 40 -3.26 -4.73 -14.25
N ASP A 41 -4.42 -5.08 -13.67
CA ASP A 41 -4.80 -4.57 -12.35
C ASP A 41 -3.86 -5.04 -11.24
N LEU A 42 -3.38 -6.30 -11.30
CA LEU A 42 -2.40 -6.80 -10.34
C LEU A 42 -1.04 -6.10 -10.48
N ARG A 43 -0.60 -5.80 -11.71
CA ARG A 43 0.63 -5.05 -11.95
C ARG A 43 0.53 -3.63 -11.39
N ASP A 44 -0.61 -2.97 -11.56
CA ASP A 44 -0.86 -1.65 -10.99
C ASP A 44 -0.89 -1.72 -9.45
N LEU A 45 -1.56 -2.73 -8.89
CA LEU A 45 -1.62 -2.96 -7.44
C LEU A 45 -0.22 -3.17 -6.84
N LEU A 46 0.61 -4.00 -7.47
CA LEU A 46 1.98 -4.25 -7.03
C LEU A 46 2.85 -2.99 -7.17
N THR A 47 2.68 -2.23 -8.27
CA THR A 47 3.40 -0.96 -8.47
C THR A 47 3.04 0.03 -7.37
N TYR A 48 1.75 0.21 -7.09
CA TYR A 48 1.25 1.06 -6.03
C TYR A 48 1.77 0.62 -4.66
N ALA A 49 1.62 -0.67 -4.32
CA ALA A 49 2.05 -1.22 -3.04
C ALA A 49 3.56 -1.10 -2.83
N SER A 50 4.36 -1.29 -3.89
CA SER A 50 5.82 -1.13 -3.83
C SER A 50 6.28 0.30 -3.61
N GLY A 51 5.45 1.29 -4.02
CA GLY A 51 5.73 2.71 -3.82
C GLY A 51 5.22 3.24 -2.49
N GLN A 52 4.43 2.47 -1.73
CA GLN A 52 4.07 2.85 -0.37
C GLN A 52 5.30 2.64 0.52
N PRO A 53 5.66 3.62 1.38
CA PRO A 53 6.61 3.33 2.43
C PRO A 53 6.03 2.18 3.25
N LEU A 54 6.80 1.09 3.37
CA LEU A 54 6.64 0.19 4.50
C LEU A 54 6.66 1.12 5.71
N VAL A 55 5.57 1.21 6.47
CA VAL A 55 5.61 1.92 7.75
C VAL A 55 6.63 1.16 8.58
N LEU A 56 7.87 1.66 8.56
CA LEU A 56 9.07 0.87 8.83
C LEU A 56 9.47 0.90 10.30
N ASP A 57 8.73 1.63 11.14
CA ASP A 57 8.78 1.41 12.56
C ASP A 57 7.45 1.82 13.20
N PRO A 58 6.70 0.89 13.83
CA PRO A 58 5.57 1.23 14.68
C PRO A 58 5.92 2.29 15.73
N LEU A 59 7.19 2.38 16.15
CA LEU A 59 7.69 3.39 17.06
C LEU A 59 7.79 4.78 16.41
N GLU A 60 8.24 4.89 15.16
CA GLU A 60 8.27 6.17 14.43
C GLU A 60 6.86 6.69 14.15
N GLU A 61 5.91 5.81 13.84
CA GLU A 61 4.52 6.20 13.67
C GLU A 61 3.87 6.58 15.02
N ALA A 62 4.23 5.91 16.11
CA ALA A 62 3.79 6.29 17.46
C ALA A 62 4.34 7.67 17.86
N ASP A 63 5.61 7.97 17.55
CA ASP A 63 6.22 9.28 17.80
C ASP A 63 5.55 10.37 16.95
N ARG A 64 5.25 10.09 15.69
CA ARG A 64 4.50 11.01 14.82
C ARG A 64 3.11 11.32 15.38
N ILE A 65 2.36 10.29 15.78
CA ILE A 65 1.03 10.44 16.39
C ILE A 65 1.14 11.24 17.69
N ALA A 66 2.13 10.94 18.54
CA ALA A 66 2.38 11.66 19.78
C ALA A 66 2.73 13.14 19.55
N ALA A 67 3.47 13.46 18.49
CA ALA A 67 3.81 14.83 18.12
C ALA A 67 2.62 15.63 17.55
N MET A 68 1.67 14.96 16.88
CA MET A 68 0.48 15.58 16.30
C MET A 68 -0.71 15.67 17.26
N THR A 69 -0.67 14.95 18.40
CA THR A 69 -1.78 14.92 19.36
C THR A 69 -1.54 15.95 20.47
N PRO A 70 -2.41 16.95 20.64
CA PRO A 70 -2.33 17.86 21.77
C PRO A 70 -2.46 17.07 23.07
N ARG A 71 -1.50 17.21 23.99
CA ARG A 71 -1.55 16.56 25.30
C ARG A 71 -2.69 17.18 26.11
N MET A 72 -3.86 16.57 26.06
CA MET A 72 -4.91 16.87 27.03
C MET A 72 -4.39 16.46 28.40
N THR A 73 -3.97 17.45 29.20
CA THR A 73 -3.67 17.25 30.60
C THR A 73 -4.95 16.73 31.27
N VAL A 74 -4.92 15.52 31.81
CA VAL A 74 -6.05 14.85 32.49
C VAL A 74 -6.44 15.54 33.81
N ALA A 75 -6.11 16.83 33.98
CA ALA A 75 -6.37 17.62 35.18
C ALA A 75 -7.76 18.29 35.19
N GLN A 76 -8.60 18.04 34.19
CA GLN A 76 -9.98 18.54 34.14
C GLN A 76 -11.00 17.39 34.06
N MET A 77 -10.86 16.38 34.92
CA MET A 77 -11.94 15.44 35.16
C MET A 77 -11.91 14.98 36.62
N GLY A 78 -12.35 15.85 37.50
CA GLY A 78 -12.54 15.54 38.92
C GLY A 78 -12.42 16.76 39.80
N ASP A 79 -13.51 17.48 40.02
CA ASP A 79 -14.11 17.50 41.35
C ASP A 79 -15.52 18.07 41.24
N GLY A 80 -16.50 17.17 41.34
CA GLY A 80 -17.85 17.52 41.68
C GLY A 80 -18.02 17.36 43.17
N LYS A 81 -18.01 18.47 43.91
CA LYS A 81 -19.01 18.79 44.93
C LYS A 81 -18.91 20.24 45.40
#